data_AF-A0A059G8X3-F1
#
_entry.id   AF-A0A059G8X3-F1
#
_cell.length_a   1.000
_cell.length_b   1.000
_cell.length_c   1.000
_cell.angle_alpha   90.00
_cell.angle_beta   90.00
_cell.angle_gamma   90.00
#
_symmetry.space_group_name_H-M   'P 1'
#
loop_
_entity.id
_entity.type
_entity.pdbx_description
1 polymer ?
#
loop_
_entity_poly.entity_id
_entity_poly.type
_entity_poly.pdbx_seq_one_letter_code
_entity_poly.pdbx_strand_id
1 'polypeptide(L)'
;MDFELVADGLGFPEGPVVMSDGSVIVVEIQKGQISRHWGKGKSEVVATPGGGPNGLAIGPDGALWCCNNGGFQWSNVEGLLIPGNAADDYSGGRIERIDLSTGKVERVLDSVGGNKLKGPNDLVFDKAGNLYFTDHGKSYSRHRDYGGLFYLAKGASEAKELDFHYSSPNGVGLSPDEQTVFMADTMTGRMWAFDLAAPGEIKPASPFNGGRVVATMPGLQYFDSLAMTAAGNVCVATILNGGITTITPEGDFSHTAFPDMLVTNIAFGGDDMKDAWLTLSSTGQLIKCRWPEAGLVLNFNA
;
A
#
# COMPACT_ATOMS: atom_id res chain seq x y z
N MET A 1 -16.04 1.76 -16.36
CA MET A 1 -16.57 2.56 -15.24
C MET A 1 -16.17 4.00 -15.50
N ASP A 2 -17.06 4.96 -15.34
CA ASP A 2 -16.72 6.38 -15.52
C ASP A 2 -15.87 6.86 -14.34
N PHE A 3 -14.91 7.75 -14.61
CA PHE A 3 -14.03 8.33 -13.61
C PHE A 3 -13.71 9.80 -13.91
N GLU A 4 -13.34 10.54 -12.88
CA GLU A 4 -12.84 11.92 -12.92
C GLU A 4 -11.33 11.93 -12.71
N LEU A 5 -10.61 12.73 -13.50
CA LEU A 5 -9.19 13.02 -13.26
C LEU A 5 -9.06 14.03 -12.13
N VAL A 6 -8.41 13.65 -11.04
CA VAL A 6 -8.17 14.51 -9.87
C VAL A 6 -6.85 15.26 -10.02
N ALA A 7 -5.80 14.56 -10.41
CA ALA A 7 -4.47 15.12 -10.65
C ALA A 7 -3.70 14.31 -11.70
N ASP A 8 -2.78 14.97 -12.39
CA ASP A 8 -1.86 14.39 -13.38
C ASP A 8 -0.43 14.93 -13.19
N GLY A 9 0.52 14.42 -13.98
CA GLY A 9 1.93 14.82 -13.88
C GLY A 9 2.63 14.36 -12.60
N LEU A 10 2.05 13.37 -11.91
CA LEU A 10 2.58 12.81 -10.67
C LEU A 10 3.75 11.85 -10.97
N GLY A 11 4.77 11.87 -10.12
CA GLY A 11 5.95 11.01 -10.27
C GLY A 11 5.74 9.63 -9.68
N PHE A 12 5.05 8.74 -10.40
CA PHE A 12 4.65 7.40 -9.95
C PHE A 12 3.86 7.45 -8.63
N PRO A 13 2.60 7.94 -8.66
CA PRO A 13 1.79 8.10 -7.45
C PRO A 13 1.44 6.78 -6.79
N GLU A 14 1.38 6.75 -5.47
CA GLU A 14 1.03 5.58 -4.64
C GLU A 14 0.39 6.03 -3.31
N GLY A 15 -0.03 5.08 -2.48
CA GLY A 15 -0.50 5.32 -1.10
C GLY A 15 -1.54 6.43 -0.93
N PRO A 16 -2.66 6.45 -1.67
CA PRO A 16 -3.68 7.48 -1.52
C PRO A 16 -4.32 7.45 -0.13
N VAL A 17 -4.34 8.60 0.55
CA VAL A 17 -5.05 8.82 1.81
C VAL A 17 -6.13 9.88 1.60
N VAL A 18 -7.40 9.47 1.74
CA VAL A 18 -8.55 10.35 1.55
C VAL A 18 -8.85 11.10 2.85
N MET A 19 -8.68 12.42 2.82
CA MET A 19 -8.82 13.30 3.98
C MET A 19 -10.28 13.74 4.18
N SER A 20 -10.62 14.16 5.40
CA SER A 20 -11.96 14.62 5.79
C SER A 20 -12.42 15.87 5.05
N ASP A 21 -11.49 16.71 4.57
CA ASP A 21 -11.78 17.90 3.76
C ASP A 21 -11.98 17.58 2.26
N GLY A 22 -11.99 16.30 1.89
CA GLY A 22 -12.17 15.81 0.52
C GLY A 22 -10.93 15.87 -0.35
N SER A 23 -9.79 16.31 0.18
CA SER A 23 -8.50 16.18 -0.51
C SER A 23 -7.94 14.78 -0.41
N VAL A 24 -6.97 14.47 -1.25
CA VAL A 24 -6.24 13.21 -1.23
C VAL A 24 -4.74 13.48 -1.17
N ILE A 25 -4.09 12.86 -0.20
CA ILE A 25 -2.63 12.83 -0.10
C ILE A 25 -2.14 11.58 -0.83
N VAL A 26 -1.09 11.71 -1.63
CA VAL A 26 -0.39 10.59 -2.29
C VAL A 26 1.11 10.77 -2.11
N VAL A 27 1.85 9.66 -2.19
CA VAL A 27 3.28 9.75 -2.45
C VAL A 27 3.53 9.97 -3.93
N GLU A 28 4.72 10.46 -4.26
CA GLU A 28 5.26 10.43 -5.62
C GLU A 28 6.66 9.79 -5.53
N ILE A 29 6.72 8.45 -5.70
CA ILE A 29 7.93 7.66 -5.41
C ILE A 29 9.12 8.20 -6.19
N GLN A 30 8.96 8.51 -7.48
CA GLN A 30 10.04 8.99 -8.34
C GLN A 30 10.60 10.34 -7.86
N LYS A 31 9.74 11.19 -7.29
CA LYS A 31 10.11 12.53 -6.83
C LYS A 31 10.58 12.55 -5.38
N GLY A 32 10.46 11.44 -4.64
CA GLY A 32 10.84 11.37 -3.23
C GLY A 32 10.00 12.30 -2.34
N GLN A 33 8.76 12.60 -2.74
CA GLN A 33 7.91 13.57 -2.06
C GLN A 33 6.51 13.01 -1.79
N ILE A 34 5.76 13.75 -0.97
CA ILE A 34 4.35 13.51 -0.67
C ILE A 34 3.59 14.78 -1.04
N SER A 35 2.51 14.65 -1.79
CA SER A 35 1.70 15.78 -2.25
C SER A 35 0.22 15.58 -1.94
N ARG A 36 -0.49 16.69 -1.74
CA ARG A 36 -1.91 16.74 -1.44
C ARG A 36 -2.66 17.42 -2.57
N HIS A 37 -3.82 16.89 -2.94
CA HIS A 37 -4.60 17.29 -4.11
C HIS A 37 -6.07 17.48 -3.76
N TRP A 38 -6.68 18.58 -4.22
CA TRP A 38 -8.11 18.89 -4.04
C TRP A 38 -8.91 18.79 -5.35
N GLY A 39 -8.28 18.31 -6.42
CA GLY A 39 -8.83 18.37 -7.77
C GLY A 39 -8.65 19.74 -8.44
N LYS A 40 -8.99 19.81 -9.74
CA LYS A 40 -8.98 21.04 -10.55
C LYS A 40 -7.63 21.79 -10.53
N GLY A 41 -6.54 21.04 -10.46
CA GLY A 41 -5.16 21.57 -10.48
C GLY A 41 -4.69 22.21 -9.17
N LYS A 42 -5.46 22.14 -8.08
CA LYS A 42 -5.01 22.61 -6.76
C LYS A 42 -4.24 21.51 -6.03
N SER A 43 -2.97 21.78 -5.71
CA SER A 43 -2.11 20.87 -4.96
C SER A 43 -1.07 21.59 -4.10
N GLU A 44 -0.46 20.86 -3.17
CA GLU A 44 0.72 21.27 -2.41
C GLU A 44 1.65 20.11 -2.10
N VAL A 45 2.93 20.40 -1.82
CA VAL A 45 3.87 19.40 -1.28
C VAL A 45 3.73 19.40 0.24
N VAL A 46 3.43 18.22 0.80
CA VAL A 46 3.26 18.00 2.24
C VAL A 46 4.62 17.75 2.91
N ALA A 47 5.46 16.93 2.29
CA ALA A 47 6.77 16.56 2.82
C ALA A 47 7.70 16.04 1.71
N THR A 48 9.00 16.05 1.99
CA THR A 48 10.04 15.50 1.09
C THR A 48 10.94 14.51 1.85
N PRO A 49 10.44 13.30 2.15
CA PRO A 49 11.22 12.28 2.86
C PRO A 49 12.43 11.75 2.06
N GLY A 50 12.47 12.00 0.74
CA GLY A 50 13.48 11.43 -0.15
C GLY A 50 13.38 9.90 -0.24
N GLY A 51 14.36 9.25 -0.86
CA GLY A 51 14.29 7.82 -1.13
C GLY A 51 13.10 7.49 -2.05
N GLY A 52 12.23 6.58 -1.60
CA GLY A 52 11.01 6.22 -2.31
C GLY A 52 9.84 6.07 -1.33
N PRO A 53 9.19 7.18 -0.90
CA PRO A 53 7.96 7.08 -0.12
C PRO A 53 6.93 6.28 -0.91
N ASN A 54 6.17 5.40 -0.25
CA ASN A 54 5.31 4.40 -0.88
C ASN A 54 3.89 4.38 -0.25
N GLY A 55 3.55 3.41 0.59
CA GLY A 55 2.29 3.37 1.31
C GLY A 55 2.19 4.43 2.40
N LEU A 56 0.96 4.90 2.65
CA LEU A 56 0.63 5.93 3.62
C LEU A 56 -0.61 5.55 4.45
N ALA A 57 -0.64 5.95 5.72
CA ALA A 57 -1.86 5.95 6.52
C ALA A 57 -1.83 7.05 7.58
N ILE A 58 -3.01 7.51 8.04
CA ILE A 58 -3.10 8.32 9.24
C ILE A 58 -2.95 7.41 10.46
N GLY A 59 -2.05 7.79 11.37
CA GLY A 59 -1.81 7.07 12.61
C GLY A 59 -2.75 7.50 13.75
N PRO A 60 -2.75 6.77 14.88
CA PRO A 60 -3.57 7.08 16.07
C PRO A 60 -3.25 8.43 16.73
N ASP A 61 -2.16 9.08 16.32
CA ASP A 61 -1.69 10.37 16.78
C ASP A 61 -1.99 11.51 15.79
N GLY A 62 -2.72 11.22 14.71
CA GLY A 62 -3.07 12.18 13.65
C GLY A 62 -1.92 12.53 12.71
N ALA A 63 -0.75 11.91 12.87
CA ALA A 63 0.36 12.06 11.94
C ALA A 63 0.16 11.17 10.71
N LEU A 64 0.81 11.55 9.61
CA LEU A 64 0.90 10.71 8.43
C LEU A 64 2.07 9.74 8.59
N TRP A 65 1.81 8.44 8.49
CA TRP A 65 2.82 7.40 8.54
C TRP A 65 3.13 6.92 7.12
N CYS A 66 4.40 6.65 6.85
CA CYS A 66 4.90 6.36 5.52
C CYS A 66 5.82 5.14 5.54
N CYS A 67 5.53 4.20 4.65
CA CYS A 67 6.50 3.22 4.19
C CYS A 67 7.44 3.91 3.20
N ASN A 68 8.76 3.79 3.38
CA ASN A 68 9.74 4.29 2.44
C ASN A 68 10.62 3.14 1.95
N ASN A 69 10.51 2.83 0.67
CA ASN A 69 11.14 1.67 0.05
C ASN A 69 12.58 1.94 -0.45
N GLY A 70 13.10 3.15 -0.25
CA GLY A 70 14.45 3.54 -0.67
C GLY A 70 14.62 3.83 -2.17
N GLY A 71 13.55 3.84 -2.97
CA GLY A 71 13.55 4.29 -4.36
C GLY A 71 13.92 3.21 -5.39
N PHE A 72 13.66 3.49 -6.66
CA PHE A 72 13.92 2.58 -7.78
C PHE A 72 14.80 3.24 -8.85
N GLN A 73 15.46 2.41 -9.66
CA GLN A 73 15.82 2.81 -11.01
C GLN A 73 14.55 3.00 -11.84
N TRP A 74 14.54 4.00 -12.71
CA TRP A 74 13.38 4.35 -13.52
C TRP A 74 13.67 4.21 -15.01
N SER A 75 12.67 3.78 -15.76
CA SER A 75 12.69 3.77 -17.22
C SER A 75 11.40 4.35 -17.78
N ASN A 76 11.47 4.94 -18.97
CA ASN A 76 10.28 5.33 -19.71
C ASN A 76 10.12 4.40 -20.91
N VAL A 77 8.97 3.74 -21.02
CA VAL A 77 8.63 2.84 -22.12
C VAL A 77 7.32 3.32 -22.73
N GLU A 78 7.38 3.83 -23.96
CA GLU A 78 6.21 4.32 -24.69
C GLU A 78 5.40 5.39 -23.91
N GLY A 79 6.08 6.24 -23.14
CA GLY A 79 5.45 7.29 -22.33
C GLY A 79 5.06 6.83 -20.92
N LEU A 80 5.14 5.54 -20.62
CA LEU A 80 4.85 4.97 -19.31
C LEU A 80 6.09 4.97 -18.43
N LEU A 81 5.94 5.42 -17.19
CA LEU A 81 7.00 5.38 -16.17
C LEU A 81 7.03 4.00 -15.48
N ILE A 82 8.13 3.28 -15.63
CA ILE A 82 8.28 1.90 -15.16
C ILE A 82 9.38 1.81 -14.08
N PRO A 83 9.06 1.29 -12.87
CA PRO A 83 10.05 1.04 -11.82
C PRO A 83 10.88 -0.20 -12.14
N GLY A 84 12.16 -0.16 -11.77
CA GLY A 84 13.13 -1.24 -12.00
C GLY A 84 13.76 -1.76 -10.72
N ASN A 85 15.08 -1.98 -10.75
CA ASN A 85 15.84 -2.43 -9.59
C ASN A 85 15.93 -1.35 -8.50
N ALA A 86 16.62 -1.66 -7.41
CA ALA A 86 17.04 -0.68 -6.40
C ALA A 86 17.66 0.57 -7.05
N ALA A 87 17.32 1.74 -6.52
CA ALA A 87 17.93 3.01 -6.94
C ALA A 87 19.46 2.97 -6.81
N ASP A 88 20.17 3.74 -7.63
CA ASP A 88 21.62 3.82 -7.59
C ASP A 88 22.13 4.40 -6.25
N ASP A 89 21.32 5.24 -5.61
CA ASP A 89 21.54 5.84 -4.28
C ASP A 89 20.67 5.17 -3.18
N TYR A 90 20.30 3.90 -3.37
CA TYR A 90 19.43 3.16 -2.46
C TYR A 90 19.90 3.25 -1.00
N SER A 91 19.03 3.82 -0.16
CA SER A 91 19.31 4.15 1.24
C SER A 91 18.74 3.15 2.25
N GLY A 92 18.13 2.07 1.78
CA GLY A 92 17.44 1.08 2.61
C GLY A 92 16.00 1.46 2.93
N GLY A 93 15.26 0.46 3.42
CA GLY A 93 13.87 0.57 3.80
C GLY A 93 13.67 1.15 5.20
N ARG A 94 12.57 1.87 5.40
CA ARG A 94 12.23 2.48 6.70
C ARG A 94 10.76 2.80 6.83
N ILE A 95 10.29 2.87 8.08
CA ILE A 95 9.00 3.44 8.46
C ILE A 95 9.25 4.85 8.99
N GLU A 96 8.46 5.81 8.49
CA GLU A 96 8.58 7.22 8.82
C GLU A 96 7.24 7.76 9.34
N ARG A 97 7.33 8.76 10.20
CA ARG A 97 6.21 9.52 10.75
C ARG A 97 6.36 10.96 10.31
N ILE A 98 5.27 11.57 9.88
CA ILE A 98 5.27 12.89 9.24
C ILE A 98 4.23 13.77 9.91
N ASP A 99 4.69 14.90 10.44
CA ASP A 99 3.82 15.93 10.99
C ASP A 99 3.20 16.74 9.86
N LEU A 100 1.90 16.58 9.64
CA LEU A 100 1.15 17.25 8.58
C LEU A 100 1.14 18.78 8.70
N SER A 101 1.37 19.34 9.89
CA SER A 101 1.36 20.78 10.10
C SER A 101 2.70 21.45 9.75
N THR A 102 3.80 20.69 9.79
CA THR A 102 5.16 21.22 9.58
C THR A 102 5.89 20.57 8.41
N GLY A 103 5.40 19.44 7.89
CA GLY A 103 6.09 18.60 6.92
C GLY A 103 7.32 17.87 7.48
N LYS A 104 7.54 17.91 8.81
CA LYS A 104 8.70 17.28 9.45
C LYS A 104 8.61 15.76 9.32
N VAL A 105 9.67 15.17 8.77
CA VAL A 105 9.83 13.71 8.63
C VAL A 105 10.69 13.17 9.79
N GLU A 106 10.19 12.16 10.47
CA GLU A 106 10.87 11.46 11.56
C GLU A 106 10.97 9.97 11.24
N ARG A 107 12.18 9.42 11.28
CA ARG A 107 12.38 7.98 11.12
C ARG A 107 11.95 7.26 12.39
N VAL A 108 11.05 6.29 12.25
CA VAL A 108 10.54 5.47 13.36
C VAL A 108 11.40 4.23 13.53
N LEU A 109 11.59 3.47 12.44
CA LEU A 109 12.45 2.28 12.44
C LEU A 109 12.98 1.98 11.03
N ASP A 110 14.10 1.28 10.96
CA ASP A 110 14.72 0.78 9.72
C ASP A 110 15.17 -0.69 9.82
N SER A 111 14.82 -1.35 10.91
CA SER A 111 15.15 -2.75 11.18
C SER A 111 14.11 -3.42 12.06
N VAL A 112 14.04 -4.75 11.94
CA VAL A 112 13.20 -5.63 12.76
C VAL A 112 14.03 -6.85 13.16
N GLY A 113 14.08 -7.18 14.45
CA GLY A 113 14.85 -8.33 14.94
C GLY A 113 16.34 -8.29 14.57
N GLY A 114 16.93 -7.09 14.44
CA GLY A 114 18.32 -6.90 14.01
C GLY A 114 18.55 -6.94 12.49
N ASN A 115 17.54 -7.27 11.68
CA ASN A 115 17.62 -7.29 10.23
C ASN A 115 17.13 -5.97 9.64
N LYS A 116 17.85 -5.41 8.67
CA LYS A 116 17.44 -4.17 7.98
C LYS A 116 16.22 -4.41 7.09
N LEU A 117 15.28 -3.48 7.15
CA LEU A 117 14.19 -3.40 6.18
C LEU A 117 14.77 -3.08 4.80
N LYS A 118 14.14 -3.64 3.77
CA LYS A 118 14.56 -3.55 2.37
C LYS A 118 13.70 -2.54 1.64
N GLY A 119 12.42 -2.83 1.50
CA GLY A 119 11.48 -1.97 0.81
C GLY A 119 10.10 -2.04 1.44
N PRO A 120 9.87 -1.43 2.63
CA PRO A 120 8.54 -1.25 3.17
C PRO A 120 7.59 -0.71 2.12
N ASN A 121 6.43 -1.34 1.97
CA ASN A 121 5.54 -1.05 0.86
C ASN A 121 4.23 -0.45 1.32
N ASP A 122 3.40 -1.20 2.03
CA ASP A 122 2.08 -0.75 2.46
C ASP A 122 1.89 -0.92 3.97
N LEU A 123 0.93 -0.20 4.55
CA LEU A 123 0.68 -0.18 5.98
C LEU A 123 -0.78 0.09 6.39
N VAL A 124 -1.20 -0.50 7.50
CA VAL A 124 -2.54 -0.30 8.08
C VAL A 124 -2.49 -0.31 9.60
N PHE A 125 -3.35 0.48 10.23
CA PHE A 125 -3.51 0.50 11.68
C PHE A 125 -4.78 -0.23 12.13
N ASP A 126 -4.66 -1.04 13.18
CA ASP A 126 -5.83 -1.56 13.90
C ASP A 126 -6.46 -0.51 14.83
N LYS A 127 -7.64 -0.79 15.39
CA LYS A 127 -8.37 0.12 16.28
C LYS A 127 -7.63 0.48 17.57
N ALA A 128 -6.68 -0.37 17.98
CA ALA A 128 -5.84 -0.12 19.14
C ALA A 128 -4.65 0.78 18.80
N GLY A 129 -4.42 1.06 17.51
CA GLY A 129 -3.32 1.87 17.00
C GLY A 129 -2.02 1.09 16.84
N ASN A 130 -2.08 -0.23 16.72
CA ASN A 130 -0.94 -1.03 16.31
C ASN A 130 -0.82 -1.02 14.79
N LEU A 131 0.41 -1.04 14.30
CA LEU A 131 0.73 -0.94 12.89
C LEU A 131 1.04 -2.33 12.33
N TYR A 132 0.37 -2.69 11.25
CA TYR A 132 0.76 -3.79 10.37
C TYR A 132 1.38 -3.19 9.11
N PHE A 133 2.50 -3.73 8.65
CA PHE A 133 3.14 -3.25 7.43
C PHE A 133 3.86 -4.39 6.71
N THR A 134 4.06 -4.21 5.41
CA THR A 134 4.80 -5.16 4.58
C THR A 134 6.17 -4.62 4.25
N ASP A 135 7.15 -5.52 4.16
CA ASP A 135 8.39 -5.28 3.44
C ASP A 135 8.34 -6.07 2.13
N HIS A 136 8.43 -5.37 1.01
CA HIS A 136 8.38 -5.95 -0.33
C HIS A 136 9.70 -6.62 -0.75
N GLY A 137 10.74 -6.52 0.06
CA GLY A 137 12.09 -6.85 -0.36
C GLY A 137 12.62 -5.82 -1.36
N LYS A 138 13.67 -6.18 -2.08
CA LYS A 138 14.27 -5.32 -3.11
C LYS A 138 14.79 -6.14 -4.28
N SER A 139 14.54 -5.66 -5.50
CA SER A 139 15.04 -6.27 -6.73
C SER A 139 16.39 -5.71 -7.12
N TYR A 140 17.28 -6.59 -7.55
CA TYR A 140 18.56 -6.27 -8.17
C TYR A 140 18.67 -7.04 -9.49
N SER A 141 19.70 -6.74 -10.26
CA SER A 141 19.88 -7.27 -11.62
C SER A 141 19.83 -8.80 -11.74
N ARG A 142 20.18 -9.55 -10.68
CA ARG A 142 20.27 -11.02 -10.70
C ARG A 142 19.70 -11.71 -9.47
N HIS A 143 19.20 -10.96 -8.49
CA HIS A 143 18.64 -11.51 -7.27
C HIS A 143 17.63 -10.55 -6.67
N ARG A 144 16.88 -11.04 -5.69
CA ARG A 144 15.91 -10.27 -4.94
C ARG A 144 16.03 -10.59 -3.46
N ASP A 145 15.90 -9.58 -2.62
CA ASP A 145 15.69 -9.80 -1.18
C ASP A 145 14.27 -10.35 -0.96
N TYR A 146 14.12 -11.30 -0.05
CA TYR A 146 12.81 -11.68 0.47
C TYR A 146 12.20 -10.57 1.34
N GLY A 147 10.88 -10.60 1.43
CA GLY A 147 10.08 -9.71 2.25
C GLY A 147 9.22 -10.47 3.26
N GLY A 148 8.45 -9.72 4.05
CA GLY A 148 7.53 -10.29 5.03
C GLY A 148 6.42 -9.34 5.48
N LEU A 149 5.60 -9.85 6.39
CA LEU A 149 4.57 -9.15 7.13
C LEU A 149 5.08 -8.85 8.54
N PHE A 150 4.91 -7.61 8.98
CA PHE A 150 5.45 -7.10 10.24
C PHE A 150 4.39 -6.40 11.07
N TYR A 151 4.67 -6.29 12.36
CA TYR A 151 3.79 -5.67 13.33
C TYR A 151 4.57 -4.80 14.32
N LEU A 152 4.08 -3.59 14.56
CA LEU A 152 4.58 -2.69 15.58
C LEU A 152 3.45 -2.34 16.56
N ALA A 153 3.59 -2.79 17.81
CA ALA A 153 2.63 -2.43 18.86
C ALA A 153 2.67 -0.92 19.12
N LYS A 154 1.51 -0.33 19.43
CA LYS A 154 1.41 1.10 19.76
C LYS A 154 2.37 1.47 20.90
N GLY A 155 3.26 2.43 20.64
CA GLY A 155 4.24 2.92 21.61
C GLY A 155 5.45 2.00 21.84
N ALA A 156 5.56 0.88 21.11
CA ALA A 156 6.77 0.07 21.12
C ALA A 156 7.88 0.73 20.30
N SER A 157 9.14 0.50 20.69
CA SER A 157 10.32 0.93 19.94
C SER A 157 10.78 -0.09 18.91
N GLU A 158 10.30 -1.33 18.99
CA GLU A 158 10.68 -2.43 18.13
C GLU A 158 9.45 -3.09 17.54
N ALA A 159 9.49 -3.32 16.23
CA ALA A 159 8.52 -4.16 15.54
C ALA A 159 8.91 -5.64 15.69
N LYS A 160 7.99 -6.52 15.32
CA LYS A 160 8.21 -7.96 15.20
C LYS A 160 7.83 -8.45 13.81
N GLU A 161 8.55 -9.46 13.35
CA GLU A 161 8.21 -10.23 12.15
C GLU A 161 7.04 -11.16 12.48
N LEU A 162 5.99 -11.11 11.66
CA LEU A 162 4.84 -12.01 11.79
C LEU A 162 4.98 -13.23 10.88
N ASP A 163 5.40 -13.00 9.63
CA ASP A 163 5.70 -14.06 8.68
C ASP A 163 6.66 -13.55 7.60
N PHE A 164 7.53 -14.41 7.07
CA PHE A 164 8.65 -14.03 6.18
C PHE A 164 8.94 -15.11 5.12
N HIS A 165 9.85 -14.78 4.18
CA HIS A 165 10.22 -15.57 2.99
C HIS A 165 9.27 -15.44 1.80
N TYR A 166 8.59 -14.31 1.71
CA TYR A 166 7.76 -13.98 0.55
C TYR A 166 8.60 -13.27 -0.51
N SER A 167 8.27 -13.49 -1.78
CA SER A 167 9.03 -12.89 -2.88
C SER A 167 8.78 -11.39 -3.00
N SER A 168 7.54 -10.94 -2.75
CA SER A 168 7.17 -9.54 -2.94
C SER A 168 5.88 -9.14 -2.21
N PRO A 169 5.84 -9.17 -0.86
CA PRO A 169 4.73 -8.61 -0.10
C PRO A 169 4.43 -7.17 -0.49
N ASN A 170 3.16 -6.82 -0.63
CA ASN A 170 2.77 -5.52 -1.12
C ASN A 170 1.60 -4.97 -0.29
N GLY A 171 0.39 -4.85 -0.85
CA GLY A 171 -0.77 -4.38 -0.11
C GLY A 171 -1.04 -5.16 1.17
N VAL A 172 -1.45 -4.46 2.23
CA VAL A 172 -1.84 -5.05 3.52
C VAL A 172 -3.13 -4.42 4.03
N GLY A 173 -4.04 -5.25 4.54
CA GLY A 173 -5.32 -4.77 5.07
C GLY A 173 -5.87 -5.66 6.16
N LEU A 174 -6.71 -5.10 7.02
CA LEU A 174 -7.40 -5.84 8.08
C LEU A 174 -8.85 -6.07 7.66
N SER A 175 -9.33 -7.30 7.85
CA SER A 175 -10.77 -7.60 7.87
C SER A 175 -11.56 -6.59 8.74
N PRO A 176 -12.85 -6.33 8.46
CA PRO A 176 -13.66 -5.39 9.23
C PRO A 176 -13.75 -5.67 10.74
N ASP A 177 -13.61 -6.93 11.15
CA ASP A 177 -13.59 -7.35 12.56
C ASP A 177 -12.17 -7.44 13.15
N GLU A 178 -11.15 -7.16 12.34
CA GLU A 178 -9.72 -7.21 12.63
C GLU A 178 -9.22 -8.58 13.11
N GLN A 179 -9.89 -9.67 12.70
CA GLN A 179 -9.47 -11.03 13.05
C GLN A 179 -8.60 -11.69 11.98
N THR A 180 -8.48 -11.09 10.81
CA THR A 180 -7.65 -11.55 9.69
C THR A 180 -6.88 -10.38 9.09
N VAL A 181 -5.58 -10.59 8.84
CA VAL A 181 -4.72 -9.71 8.02
C VAL A 181 -4.64 -10.29 6.61
N PHE A 182 -4.87 -9.47 5.59
CA PHE A 182 -4.66 -9.80 4.20
C PHE A 182 -3.34 -9.21 3.70
N MET A 183 -2.66 -9.93 2.82
CA MET A 183 -1.42 -9.48 2.20
C MET A 183 -1.38 -9.89 0.73
N ALA A 184 -1.18 -8.92 -0.15
CA ALA A 184 -0.87 -9.19 -1.54
C ALA A 184 0.60 -9.62 -1.69
N ASP A 185 0.87 -10.61 -2.54
CA ASP A 185 2.21 -10.93 -3.02
C ASP A 185 2.30 -10.68 -4.53
N THR A 186 3.04 -9.64 -4.90
CA THR A 186 3.04 -9.05 -6.25
C THR A 186 3.39 -10.07 -7.33
N MET A 187 4.57 -10.66 -7.27
CA MET A 187 5.12 -11.49 -8.35
C MET A 187 4.44 -12.85 -8.45
N THR A 188 3.79 -13.32 -7.38
CA THR A 188 3.06 -14.59 -7.40
C THR A 188 1.59 -14.42 -7.75
N GLY A 189 1.06 -13.19 -7.74
CA GLY A 189 -0.35 -12.91 -7.99
C GLY A 189 -1.25 -13.59 -6.95
N ARG A 190 -0.76 -13.74 -5.71
CA ARG A 190 -1.46 -14.42 -4.61
C ARG A 190 -1.95 -13.42 -3.58
N MET A 191 -3.19 -13.62 -3.16
CA MET A 191 -3.75 -12.97 -1.97
C MET A 191 -3.63 -13.93 -0.79
N TRP A 192 -2.87 -13.53 0.23
CA TRP A 192 -2.72 -14.27 1.47
C TRP A 192 -3.66 -13.75 2.54
N ALA A 193 -4.11 -14.63 3.43
CA ALA A 193 -4.83 -14.31 4.65
C ALA A 193 -4.18 -14.99 5.86
N PHE A 194 -4.06 -14.24 6.95
CA PHE A 194 -3.49 -14.66 8.22
C PHE A 194 -4.51 -14.43 9.32
N ASP A 195 -5.05 -15.51 9.87
CA ASP A 195 -5.99 -15.42 10.98
C ASP A 195 -5.23 -15.06 12.26
N LEU A 196 -5.78 -14.16 13.07
CA LEU A 196 -5.15 -13.66 14.29
C LEU A 196 -5.70 -14.37 15.52
N ALA A 197 -4.82 -14.72 16.46
CA ALA A 197 -5.17 -15.12 17.82
C ALA A 197 -5.32 -13.90 18.74
N ALA A 198 -4.51 -12.89 18.48
CA ALA A 198 -4.50 -11.58 19.12
C ALA A 198 -3.80 -10.58 18.19
N PRO A 199 -3.82 -9.26 18.47
CA PRO A 199 -3.04 -8.30 17.70
C PRO A 199 -1.56 -8.69 17.56
N GLY A 200 -1.11 -8.80 16.31
CA GLY A 200 0.24 -9.26 15.97
C GLY A 200 0.52 -10.73 16.29
N GLU A 201 -0.47 -11.58 16.54
CA GLU A 201 -0.24 -13.01 16.78
C GLU A 201 -1.02 -13.82 15.75
N ILE A 202 -0.30 -14.40 14.77
CA ILE A 202 -0.90 -15.23 13.72
C ILE A 202 -1.20 -16.63 14.27
N LYS A 203 -2.40 -17.13 14.00
CA LYS A 203 -2.74 -18.55 14.09
C LYS A 203 -2.17 -19.25 12.86
N PRO A 204 -1.20 -20.19 13.01
CA PRO A 204 -0.63 -20.88 11.87
C PRO A 204 -1.71 -21.63 11.09
N ALA A 205 -1.84 -21.36 9.79
CA ALA A 205 -2.75 -22.07 8.90
C ALA A 205 -2.35 -23.55 8.70
N SER A 206 -1.06 -23.86 8.85
CA SER A 206 -0.52 -25.23 8.82
C SER A 206 0.82 -25.31 9.57
N PRO A 207 1.41 -26.50 9.76
CA PRO A 207 2.76 -26.64 10.33
C PRO A 207 3.89 -26.00 9.48
N PHE A 208 3.61 -25.62 8.23
CA PHE A 208 4.62 -25.13 7.28
C PHE A 208 4.47 -23.66 6.90
N ASN A 209 3.27 -23.09 7.07
CA ASN A 209 2.95 -21.73 6.62
C ASN A 209 2.06 -21.02 7.65
N GLY A 210 2.34 -19.75 7.90
CA GLY A 210 1.53 -18.90 8.77
C GLY A 210 0.16 -18.61 8.17
N GLY A 211 0.09 -18.31 6.86
CA GLY A 211 -1.13 -17.92 6.16
C GLY A 211 -1.71 -18.96 5.22
N ARG A 212 -2.95 -18.71 4.79
CA ARG A 212 -3.64 -19.41 3.70
C ARG A 212 -3.71 -18.54 2.45
N VAL A 213 -3.66 -19.16 1.28
CA VAL A 213 -3.91 -18.47 0.01
C VAL A 213 -5.42 -18.39 -0.21
N VAL A 214 -5.95 -17.17 -0.37
CA VAL A 214 -7.37 -16.90 -0.64
C VAL A 214 -7.65 -17.00 -2.14
N ALA A 215 -6.77 -16.40 -2.95
CA ALA A 215 -6.87 -16.44 -4.40
C ALA A 215 -5.47 -16.43 -5.04
N THR A 216 -5.38 -17.04 -6.22
CA THR A 216 -4.22 -16.94 -7.12
C THR A 216 -4.71 -16.53 -8.50
N MET A 217 -4.15 -15.48 -9.06
CA MET A 217 -4.58 -15.00 -10.38
C MET A 217 -4.15 -15.96 -11.49
N PRO A 218 -5.03 -16.22 -12.49
CA PRO A 218 -4.64 -16.98 -13.66
C PRO A 218 -3.74 -16.15 -14.57
N GLY A 219 -2.75 -16.80 -15.20
CA GLY A 219 -1.81 -16.15 -16.11
C GLY A 219 -0.78 -15.27 -15.39
N LEU A 220 -0.07 -14.45 -16.17
CA LEU A 220 0.89 -13.50 -15.62
C LEU A 220 0.16 -12.22 -15.19
N GLN A 221 -0.15 -12.13 -13.90
CA GLN A 221 -0.74 -10.97 -13.28
C GLN A 221 -0.02 -10.71 -11.96
N TYR A 222 0.12 -9.43 -11.62
CA TYR A 222 0.75 -9.03 -10.38
C TYR A 222 -0.21 -8.20 -9.55
N PHE A 223 -0.18 -8.42 -8.24
CA PHE A 223 -0.91 -7.59 -7.29
C PHE A 223 -0.04 -6.45 -6.77
N ASP A 224 -0.68 -5.37 -6.37
CA ASP A 224 -0.02 -4.22 -5.75
C ASP A 224 -0.66 -3.92 -4.39
N SER A 225 -0.92 -2.66 -4.07
CA SER A 225 -1.60 -2.27 -2.84
C SER A 225 -3.09 -2.61 -2.83
N LEU A 226 -3.74 -2.58 -1.66
CA LEU A 226 -5.13 -3.00 -1.50
C LEU A 226 -5.92 -2.12 -0.52
N ALA A 227 -7.25 -2.15 -0.66
CA ALA A 227 -8.18 -1.69 0.38
C ALA A 227 -9.30 -2.70 0.59
N MET A 228 -9.89 -2.66 1.79
CA MET A 228 -11.00 -3.53 2.16
C MET A 228 -12.33 -2.84 1.90
N THR A 229 -13.34 -3.62 1.51
CA THR A 229 -14.73 -3.15 1.48
C THR A 229 -15.39 -3.39 2.84
N ALA A 230 -16.48 -2.67 3.12
CA ALA A 230 -17.26 -2.86 4.34
C ALA A 230 -17.86 -4.27 4.45
N ALA A 231 -18.03 -4.96 3.32
CA ALA A 231 -18.48 -6.35 3.26
C ALA A 231 -17.36 -7.37 3.54
N GLY A 232 -16.10 -6.92 3.66
CA GLY A 232 -14.95 -7.79 3.89
C GLY A 232 -14.27 -8.30 2.63
N ASN A 233 -14.62 -7.77 1.44
CA ASN A 233 -13.91 -8.08 0.21
C ASN A 233 -12.58 -7.32 0.15
N VAL A 234 -11.60 -7.91 -0.52
CA VAL A 234 -10.32 -7.28 -0.82
C VAL A 234 -10.38 -6.66 -2.21
N CYS A 235 -10.27 -5.33 -2.31
CA CYS A 235 -10.04 -4.64 -3.58
C CYS A 235 -8.53 -4.44 -3.74
N VAL A 236 -7.89 -5.30 -4.53
CA VAL A 236 -6.44 -5.28 -4.76
C VAL A 236 -6.12 -4.71 -6.14
N ALA A 237 -5.22 -3.76 -6.19
CA ALA A 237 -4.70 -3.23 -7.43
C ALA A 237 -3.94 -4.33 -8.20
N THR A 238 -4.19 -4.41 -9.50
CA THR A 238 -3.68 -5.47 -10.37
C THR A 238 -2.93 -4.84 -11.54
N ILE A 239 -1.61 -4.98 -11.53
CA ILE A 239 -0.73 -4.45 -12.56
C ILE A 239 -0.53 -5.47 -13.69
N LEU A 240 -0.06 -4.99 -14.85
CA LEU A 240 -0.07 -5.65 -16.17
C LEU A 240 -1.46 -5.79 -16.78
N ASN A 241 -2.43 -6.33 -16.03
CA ASN A 241 -3.82 -6.43 -16.47
C ASN A 241 -4.60 -5.10 -16.27
N GLY A 242 -4.04 -4.16 -15.49
CA GLY A 242 -4.49 -2.77 -15.40
C GLY A 242 -5.89 -2.60 -14.80
N GLY A 243 -5.99 -2.63 -13.47
CA GLY A 243 -7.26 -2.37 -12.81
C GLY A 243 -7.29 -2.79 -11.35
N ILE A 244 -8.49 -2.98 -10.82
CA ILE A 244 -8.72 -3.50 -9.48
C ILE A 244 -9.39 -4.87 -9.58
N THR A 245 -8.78 -5.86 -8.95
CA THR A 245 -9.40 -7.17 -8.74
C THR A 245 -10.07 -7.18 -7.36
N THR A 246 -11.37 -7.41 -7.31
CA THR A 246 -12.12 -7.59 -6.06
C THR A 246 -12.20 -9.07 -5.75
N ILE A 247 -11.77 -9.47 -4.56
CA ILE A 247 -11.67 -10.86 -4.11
C ILE A 247 -12.51 -11.01 -2.83
N THR A 248 -13.42 -11.97 -2.82
CA THR A 248 -14.21 -12.34 -1.64
C THR A 248 -13.37 -13.13 -0.63
N PRO A 249 -13.73 -13.19 0.66
CA PRO A 249 -13.06 -14.05 1.63
C PRO A 249 -12.99 -15.54 1.24
N GLU A 250 -13.95 -16.00 0.44
CA GLU A 250 -14.05 -17.35 -0.11
C GLU A 250 -13.14 -17.58 -1.33
N GLY A 251 -12.60 -16.53 -1.93
CA GLY A 251 -11.67 -16.60 -3.06
C GLY A 251 -12.30 -16.37 -4.43
N ASP A 252 -13.62 -16.16 -4.52
CA ASP A 252 -14.26 -15.70 -5.75
C ASP A 252 -13.77 -14.29 -6.10
N PHE A 253 -13.56 -14.00 -7.39
CA PHE A 253 -13.00 -12.72 -7.82
C PHE A 253 -13.64 -12.15 -9.07
N SER A 254 -13.56 -10.83 -9.22
CA SER A 254 -13.92 -10.09 -10.42
C SER A 254 -12.91 -8.96 -10.69
N HIS A 255 -12.74 -8.57 -11.95
CA HIS A 255 -11.76 -7.55 -12.34
C HIS A 255 -12.45 -6.35 -12.97
N THR A 256 -12.11 -5.14 -12.50
CA THR A 256 -12.54 -3.86 -13.06
C THR A 256 -11.34 -3.15 -13.66
N ALA A 257 -11.32 -3.06 -14.99
CA ALA A 257 -10.21 -2.46 -15.74
C ALA A 257 -10.22 -0.93 -15.71
N PHE A 258 -9.01 -0.36 -15.73
CA PHE A 258 -8.75 1.09 -15.83
C PHE A 258 -7.62 1.35 -16.85
N PRO A 259 -7.52 2.57 -17.41
CA PRO A 259 -6.63 2.85 -18.54
C PRO A 259 -5.16 3.12 -18.13
N ASP A 260 -4.59 2.27 -17.26
CA ASP A 260 -3.17 2.24 -16.94
C ASP A 260 -2.77 0.78 -16.66
N MET A 261 -1.63 0.33 -17.20
CA MET A 261 -1.16 -1.03 -16.94
C MET A 261 -0.68 -1.19 -15.48
N LEU A 262 -0.24 -0.11 -14.84
CA LEU A 262 0.21 -0.05 -13.46
C LEU A 262 -0.80 0.76 -12.63
N VAL A 263 -2.01 0.24 -12.48
CA VAL A 263 -2.91 0.66 -11.39
C VAL A 263 -2.35 0.05 -10.11
N THR A 264 -1.95 0.89 -9.16
CA THR A 264 -1.12 0.45 -8.02
C THR A 264 -1.84 0.50 -6.68
N ASN A 265 -2.87 1.32 -6.53
CA ASN A 265 -3.56 1.47 -5.25
C ASN A 265 -5.02 1.93 -5.41
N ILE A 266 -5.80 1.73 -4.36
CA ILE A 266 -7.18 2.17 -4.21
C ILE A 266 -7.44 2.61 -2.77
N ALA A 267 -8.11 3.74 -2.58
CA ALA A 267 -8.59 4.19 -1.28
C ALA A 267 -10.05 4.64 -1.34
N PHE A 268 -10.80 4.38 -0.28
CA PHE A 268 -12.22 4.70 -0.19
C PHE A 268 -12.49 5.93 0.67
N GLY A 269 -13.56 6.65 0.35
CA GLY A 269 -14.03 7.79 1.13
C GLY A 269 -15.38 8.32 0.63
N GLY A 270 -15.63 9.60 0.91
CA GLY A 270 -16.93 10.22 0.67
C GLY A 270 -17.98 9.81 1.72
N ASP A 271 -19.11 10.53 1.74
CA ASP A 271 -20.11 10.42 2.83
C ASP A 271 -20.71 9.02 2.99
N ASP A 272 -20.78 8.24 1.90
CA ASP A 272 -21.30 6.87 1.88
C ASP A 272 -20.22 5.81 1.64
N MET A 273 -18.95 6.19 1.71
CA MET A 273 -17.77 5.33 1.51
C MET A 273 -17.68 4.64 0.15
N LYS A 274 -18.47 5.02 -0.86
CA LYS A 274 -18.37 4.44 -2.21
C LYS A 274 -17.68 5.34 -3.22
N ASP A 275 -17.04 6.43 -2.78
CA ASP A 275 -16.06 7.10 -3.64
C ASP A 275 -14.74 6.34 -3.51
N ALA A 276 -14.13 6.01 -4.65
CA ALA A 276 -12.83 5.35 -4.71
C ALA A 276 -11.84 6.23 -5.47
N TRP A 277 -10.66 6.42 -4.89
CA TRP A 277 -9.52 7.05 -5.52
C TRP A 277 -8.50 6.01 -5.91
N LEU A 278 -7.98 6.09 -7.13
CA LEU A 278 -7.03 5.13 -7.67
C LEU A 278 -5.79 5.84 -8.17
N THR A 279 -4.63 5.24 -7.91
CA THR A 279 -3.35 5.68 -8.47
C THR A 279 -3.05 4.89 -9.73
N LEU A 280 -2.90 5.63 -10.83
CA LEU A 280 -2.52 5.15 -12.16
C LEU A 280 -1.07 5.58 -12.35
N SER A 281 -0.14 4.73 -11.89
CA SER A 281 1.22 5.20 -11.58
C SER A 281 2.09 5.38 -12.80
N SER A 282 1.92 4.54 -13.81
CA SER A 282 2.77 4.63 -15.00
C SER A 282 2.43 5.83 -15.87
N THR A 283 1.18 6.29 -15.83
CA THR A 283 0.70 7.51 -16.48
C THR A 283 0.77 8.75 -15.57
N GLY A 284 1.07 8.57 -14.28
CA GLY A 284 1.25 9.66 -13.32
C GLY A 284 -0.06 10.34 -12.95
N GLN A 285 -1.14 9.58 -12.77
CA GLN A 285 -2.49 10.10 -12.54
C GLN A 285 -3.10 9.63 -11.22
N LEU A 286 -3.90 10.51 -10.62
CA LEU A 286 -4.85 10.20 -9.56
C LEU A 286 -6.26 10.40 -10.11
N ILE A 287 -7.10 9.37 -10.04
CA ILE A 287 -8.48 9.42 -10.51
C ILE A 287 -9.45 9.15 -9.36
N LYS A 288 -10.71 9.55 -9.55
CA LYS A 288 -11.83 9.26 -8.65
C LYS A 288 -12.97 8.60 -9.42
N CYS A 289 -13.59 7.57 -8.88
CA CYS A 289 -14.80 6.97 -9.42
C CYS A 289 -15.78 6.59 -8.31
N ARG A 290 -16.98 6.15 -8.71
CA ARG A 290 -17.96 5.54 -7.82
C ARG A 290 -17.80 4.02 -7.83
N TRP A 291 -17.58 3.45 -6.65
CA TRP A 291 -17.43 2.02 -6.45
C TRP A 291 -18.79 1.32 -6.24
N PRO A 292 -18.97 0.07 -6.69
CA PRO A 292 -20.25 -0.64 -6.55
C PRO A 292 -20.67 -0.91 -5.10
N GLU A 293 -19.70 -1.05 -4.18
CA GLU A 293 -19.89 -1.28 -2.75
C GLU A 293 -19.11 -0.27 -1.91
N ALA A 294 -19.48 -0.12 -0.64
CA ALA A 294 -18.81 0.79 0.28
C ALA A 294 -17.46 0.22 0.73
N GLY A 295 -16.45 1.08 0.77
CA GLY A 295 -15.18 0.82 1.42
C GLY A 295 -15.32 0.65 2.93
N LEU A 296 -14.36 -0.06 3.52
CA LEU A 296 -14.20 -0.10 4.97
C LEU A 296 -13.72 1.28 5.46
N VAL A 297 -14.39 1.81 6.48
CA VAL A 297 -13.93 3.02 7.18
C VAL A 297 -12.68 2.66 7.98
N LEU A 298 -11.56 3.32 7.68
CA LEU A 298 -10.32 3.13 8.42
C LEU A 298 -10.43 3.67 9.85
N ASN A 299 -9.72 3.03 10.78
CA ASN A 299 -9.75 3.36 12.22
C ASN A 299 -9.28 4.78 12.54
N PHE A 300 -8.37 5.32 11.72
CA PHE A 300 -7.85 6.67 11.86
C PHE A 300 -7.90 7.36 10.50
N ASN A 301 -8.40 8.59 10.53
CA ASN A 301 -8.41 9.49 9.40
C ASN A 301 -8.30 10.93 9.93
N ALA A 302 -7.90 11.86 9.07
CA ALA A 302 -7.72 13.27 9.40
C ALA A 302 -8.44 14.16 8.40
#